data_AF-D2C4C9-F1
#
_entry.id   AF-D2C4C9-F1
#
_cell.length_a   1.000
_cell.length_b   1.000
_cell.length_c   1.000
_cell.angle_alpha   90.00
_cell.angle_beta   90.00
_cell.angle_gamma   90.00
#
_symmetry.space_group_name_H-M   'P 1'
#
loop_
_entity.id
_entity.type
_entity.pdbx_description
1 polymer ?
#
loop_
_entity_poly.entity_id
_entity_poly.type
_entity_poly.pdbx_seq_one_letter_code
_entity_poly.pdbx_strand_id
1 'polypeptide(L)' 'MKKMSITGGTTLIGLGVGFILFKHSVFYFIASLFIGIGVGLLIEYLTKREK' A
#
# COMPACT_ATOMS: atom_id res chain seq x y z
N MET A 1 -15.58 14.76 9.16
CA MET A 1 -15.19 14.29 7.80
C MET A 1 -14.18 13.17 7.98
N LYS A 2 -14.52 11.91 7.66
CA LYS A 2 -13.60 10.77 7.78
C LYS A 2 -12.39 11.04 6.89
N LYS A 3 -11.20 11.24 7.46
CA LYS A 3 -9.95 11.26 6.70
C LYS A 3 -9.82 9.90 6.05
N MET A 4 -10.08 9.80 4.74
CA MET A 4 -9.70 8.63 3.97
C MET A 4 -8.19 8.45 4.17
N SER A 5 -7.79 7.37 4.86
CA SER A 5 -6.36 7.15 5.12
C SER A 5 -5.71 6.71 3.81
N ILE A 6 -4.85 7.57 3.26
CA ILE A 6 -4.10 7.33 2.02
C ILE A 6 -3.30 6.02 2.12
N THR A 7 -2.75 5.76 3.30
CA THR A 7 -2.07 4.50 3.64
C THR A 7 -3.01 3.30 3.58
N GLY A 8 -4.26 3.43 4.06
CA GLY A 8 -5.26 2.36 3.96
C GLY A 8 -5.60 1.99 2.51
N GLY A 9 -5.76 2.99 1.64
CA GLY A 9 -6.07 2.77 0.22
C GLY A 9 -4.94 2.08 -0.55
N THR A 10 -3.71 2.58 -0.39
CA THR A 10 -2.51 2.02 -1.04
C THR A 10 -2.17 0.62 -0.54
N THR A 11 -2.39 0.33 0.76
CA THR A 11 -2.24 -1.01 1.31
C THR A 11 -3.26 -1.99 0.74
N LEU A 12 -4.53 -1.57 0.55
CA LEU A 12 -5.55 -2.38 -0.10
C LEU A 12 -5.21 -2.70 -1.56
N ILE A 13 -4.61 -1.75 -2.28
CA ILE A 13 -4.10 -1.98 -3.64
C ILE A 13 -2.96 -3.00 -3.62
N GLY A 14 -2.00 -2.83 -2.70
CA GLY A 14 -0.90 -3.79 -2.51
C GLY A 14 -1.37 -5.20 -2.14
N LEU A 15 -2.44 -5.31 -1.33
CA LEU A 15 -3.13 -6.57 -1.03
C LEU A 15 -3.77 -7.18 -2.28
N GLY A 16 -4.54 -6.39 -3.04
CA GLY A 16 -5.21 -6.87 -4.25
C GLY A 16 -4.23 -7.39 -5.30
N VAL A 17 -3.18 -6.63 -5.58
CA VAL A 17 -2.10 -7.04 -6.50
C VAL A 17 -1.33 -8.25 -5.95
N GLY A 18 -1.08 -8.27 -4.64
CA GLY A 18 -0.42 -9.38 -3.96
C GLY A 18 -1.20 -10.68 -4.13
N PHE A 19 -2.54 -10.66 -3.96
CA PHE A 19 -3.39 -11.85 -4.12
C PHE A 19 -3.37 -12.42 -5.54
N ILE A 20 -3.23 -11.56 -6.56
CA ILE A 20 -3.07 -12.01 -7.96
C ILE A 20 -1.71 -12.72 -8.11
N LEU A 21 -0.64 -12.12 -7.58
CA LEU A 21 0.73 -12.63 -7.66
C LEU A 21 0.98 -13.83 -6.74
N PHE A 22 0.13 -14.06 -5.73
CA PHE A 22 0.20 -15.18 -4.81
C PHE A 22 0.16 -16.52 -5.54
N LYS A 23 -0.53 -16.59 -6.69
CA LYS A 23 -0.54 -17.78 -7.56
C LYS A 23 0.84 -18.17 -8.09
N HIS A 24 1.76 -17.21 -8.21
CA HIS A 24 3.12 -17.46 -8.70
C HIS A 24 4.10 -17.72 -7.55
N SER A 25 4.08 -16.90 -6.51
CA SER A 25 4.95 -17.09 -5.34
C SER A 25 4.48 -16.26 -4.15
N VAL A 26 4.62 -16.81 -2.96
CA VAL A 26 4.38 -16.11 -1.69
C VAL A 26 5.29 -14.88 -1.55
N PHE A 27 6.51 -14.93 -2.10
CA PHE A 27 7.43 -13.80 -2.05
C PHE A 27 6.92 -12.58 -2.82
N TYR A 28 6.23 -12.77 -3.95
CA TYR A 28 5.64 -11.66 -4.70
C TYR A 28 4.44 -11.04 -3.98
N PHE A 29 3.67 -11.85 -3.25
CA PHE A 29 2.62 -11.34 -2.37
C PHE A 29 3.20 -10.41 -1.30
N ILE A 30 4.23 -10.88 -0.59
CA ILE A 30 4.88 -10.11 0.47
C ILE A 30 5.54 -8.84 -0.09
N ALA A 31 6.19 -8.93 -1.25
CA ALA A 31 6.78 -7.76 -1.91
C ALA A 31 5.72 -6.71 -2.28
N SER A 32 4.60 -7.14 -2.89
CA SER A 32 3.48 -6.24 -3.23
C SER A 32 2.86 -5.58 -2.00
N LEU A 33 2.74 -6.33 -0.90
CA LEU A 33 2.23 -5.81 0.37
C LEU A 33 3.16 -4.73 0.95
N PHE A 34 4.47 -5.00 1.00
CA PHE A 34 5.45 -4.02 1.46
C PHE A 34 5.50 -2.77 0.59
N ILE A 35 5.36 -2.92 -0.74
CA ILE A 35 5.28 -1.78 -1.66
C ILE A 35 4.02 -0.95 -1.37
N GLY A 36 2.86 -1.58 -1.21
CA GLY A 36 1.61 -0.88 -0.91
C GLY A 36 1.68 -0.07 0.39
N ILE A 37 2.22 -0.67 1.45
CA ILE A 37 2.40 0.00 2.76
C ILE A 37 3.44 1.13 2.64
N GLY A 38 4.58 0.86 2.01
CA GLY A 38 5.67 1.82 1.88
C GLY A 38 5.27 3.07 1.09
N VAL A 39 4.57 2.89 -0.03
CA VAL A 39 4.03 3.99 -0.85
C VAL A 39 2.99 4.77 -0.07
N GLY A 40 2.10 4.09 0.66
CA GLY A 40 1.10 4.74 1.50
C GLY A 40 1.69 5.69 2.54
N LEU A 41 2.67 5.18 3.30
CA LEU A 41 3.38 5.96 4.32
C LEU A 41 4.17 7.12 3.70
N LEU A 42 4.79 6.90 2.53
CA LEU A 42 5.54 7.93 1.83
C LEU A 42 4.63 9.08 1.38
N ILE A 43 3.48 8.77 0.77
CA ILE A 43 2.53 9.80 0.34
C ILE A 43 1.96 10.52 1.56
N GLU A 44 1.60 9.81 2.62
CA GLU A 44 1.08 10.43 3.84
C GLU A 44 2.11 11.38 4.48
N TYR A 45 3.39 10.99 4.48
CA TYR A 45 4.47 11.86 4.95
C TYR A 45 4.64 13.10 4.07
N LEU A 46 4.62 12.96 2.74
CA LEU A 46 4.73 14.07 1.80
C LEU A 46 3.55 15.04 1.92
N THR A 47 2.31 14.53 1.98
CA THR A 47 1.11 15.35 2.19
C THR A 47 1.12 16.05 3.55
N LYS A 48 1.67 15.42 4.60
CA LYS A 48 1.82 16.05 5.91
C LYS A 48 2.92 17.11 5.93
N ARG A 49 3.96 16.98 5.08
CA ARG A 49 5.04 17.97 4.93
C ARG A 49 4.61 19.23 4.18
N GLU A 50 3.67 19.09 3.25
CA GLU A 50 3.17 20.18 2.40
C GLU A 50 2.10 21.05 3.09
N LYS A 51 1.56 20.58 4.23
CA LYS A 51 0.61 21.32 5.09
C LYS A 51 1.29 21.87 6.33
#